data_AF-A0A9D4MKY3-F1
#
_entry.id   AF-A0A9D4MKY3-F1
#
_cell.length_a   1.000
_cell.length_b   1.000
_cell.length_c   1.000
_cell.angle_alpha   90.00
_cell.angle_beta   90.00
_cell.angle_gamma   90.00
#
_symmetry.space_group_name_H-M   'P 1'
#
loop_
_entity.id
_entity.type
_entity.pdbx_description
1 polymer ?
#
loop_
_entity_poly.entity_id
_entity_poly.type
_entity_poly.pdbx_seq_one_letter_code
_entity_poly.pdbx_strand_id
1 'polypeptide(L)'
;MKWPLSKKMETSLLTCVIHKGEKLTMYCLDHSQLCCSKCVELNHRLCLQVTPLPQAARGKSTNFKNLPVRTENTLLLMKQCQAYQEDKMMSLKVSYKEHERLIVDGLRVNIVSYLRQCETSTVKTTHEHMQYPISEMREEIKYLLADFEKSTIKEKKEELNLKQAPIKVVRNSCIRLHYELFHLHVAIPKVLGKPELFFIASKKCLENIQQSDIFIKENLPNHVFTVNGKSVHNVKMPSDSKTCQITAVCALPNGQVLVADKANFKVKLLNQQYRVVSHLDFRDGLIQDMCLITPTEVAVAMSNYEVQFITVSQSQLAKGRKLKLQHYCTGIAHNQGDLYICSGTALYKLTLSGKLVCRLYEDSSADLTGEHQH
;
A
#
# COMPACT_ATOMS: atom_id res chain seq x y z
N MET A 1 -26.11 -15.91 4.22
CA MET A 1 -25.78 -17.36 4.36
C MET A 1 -25.56 -17.65 5.84
N LYS A 2 -26.33 -18.58 6.42
CA LYS A 2 -26.25 -18.96 7.83
C LYS A 2 -25.17 -20.03 8.02
N TRP A 3 -24.28 -19.84 8.98
CA TRP A 3 -23.32 -20.86 9.45
C TRP A 3 -24.06 -21.95 10.26
N PRO A 4 -23.80 -23.25 10.04
CA PRO A 4 -24.36 -24.28 10.89
C PRO A 4 -23.55 -24.42 12.19
N LEU A 5 -24.30 -24.43 13.29
CA LEU A 5 -23.86 -24.64 14.67
C LEU A 5 -23.17 -26.01 14.86
N SER A 6 -22.24 -26.02 15.81
CA SER A 6 -21.46 -27.15 16.36
C SER A 6 -22.08 -28.54 16.22
N LYS A 7 -21.37 -29.46 15.56
CA LYS A 7 -21.60 -30.91 15.69
C LYS A 7 -21.32 -31.33 17.14
N LYS A 8 -22.35 -31.82 17.85
CA LYS A 8 -22.18 -32.63 19.06
C LYS A 8 -21.26 -33.80 18.73
N MET A 9 -20.19 -33.96 19.50
CA MET A 9 -19.31 -35.12 19.43
C MET A 9 -20.11 -36.34 19.89
N GLU A 10 -20.43 -37.24 18.97
CA GLU A 10 -21.14 -38.50 19.25
C GLU A 10 -20.23 -39.40 20.12
N THR A 11 -20.60 -39.57 21.39
CA THR A 11 -19.94 -40.47 22.36
C THR A 11 -20.33 -41.94 22.16
N SER A 12 -20.48 -42.39 20.91
CA SER A 12 -21.01 -43.72 20.55
C SER A 12 -19.98 -44.85 20.51
N LEU A 13 -18.70 -44.61 20.83
CA LEU A 13 -17.61 -45.54 20.47
C LEU A 13 -16.91 -46.29 21.63
N LEU A 14 -17.35 -46.18 22.87
CA LEU A 14 -16.67 -46.86 23.99
C LEU A 14 -17.49 -48.04 24.55
N THR A 15 -17.23 -49.24 24.02
CA THR A 15 -17.80 -50.51 24.49
C THR A 15 -16.77 -51.36 25.23
N CYS A 16 -17.24 -52.19 26.16
CA CYS A 16 -16.40 -53.04 26.99
C CYS A 16 -15.84 -54.24 26.22
N VAL A 17 -14.53 -54.47 26.32
CA VAL A 17 -13.84 -55.60 25.68
C VAL A 17 -14.13 -56.95 26.35
N ILE A 18 -14.50 -56.94 27.64
CA ILE A 18 -14.84 -58.16 28.41
C ILE A 18 -16.33 -58.48 28.25
N HIS A 19 -17.19 -57.47 28.31
CA HIS A 19 -18.64 -57.61 28.20
C HIS A 19 -19.13 -56.98 26.90
N LYS A 20 -19.18 -57.79 25.82
CA LYS A 20 -19.57 -57.34 24.48
C LYS A 20 -20.90 -56.58 24.50
N GLY A 21 -20.93 -55.40 23.90
CA GLY A 21 -22.13 -54.55 23.78
C GLY A 21 -22.40 -53.64 24.98
N GLU A 22 -21.72 -53.85 26.12
CA GLU A 22 -21.88 -52.98 27.27
C GLU A 22 -21.12 -51.67 27.08
N LYS A 23 -21.74 -50.55 27.45
CA LYS A 23 -21.10 -49.23 27.40
C LYS A 23 -20.15 -49.05 28.58
N LEU A 24 -19.00 -48.44 28.34
CA LEU A 24 -18.08 -48.04 29.41
C LEU A 24 -18.65 -46.79 30.08
N THR A 25 -19.07 -46.91 31.33
CA THR A 25 -19.73 -45.82 32.09
C THR A 25 -19.00 -45.44 33.38
N MET A 26 -18.02 -46.26 33.80
CA MET A 26 -17.27 -46.09 35.06
C MET A 26 -15.77 -46.09 34.78
N TYR A 27 -14.99 -45.48 35.68
CA TYR A 27 -13.53 -45.52 35.71
C TYR A 27 -13.06 -45.99 37.08
N CYS A 28 -12.25 -47.05 37.12
CA CYS A 28 -11.62 -47.54 38.32
C CYS A 28 -10.24 -46.90 38.45
N LEU A 29 -10.04 -46.06 39.46
CA LEU A 29 -8.76 -45.40 39.76
C LEU A 29 -7.72 -46.40 40.29
N ASP A 30 -8.15 -47.38 41.10
CA ASP A 30 -7.25 -48.40 41.68
C ASP A 30 -6.52 -49.20 40.58
N HIS A 31 -7.18 -49.42 39.44
CA HIS A 31 -6.63 -50.12 38.28
C HIS A 31 -6.37 -49.21 37.07
N SER A 32 -6.64 -47.91 37.22
CA SER A 32 -6.53 -46.90 36.16
C SER A 32 -7.18 -47.28 34.82
N GLN A 33 -8.35 -47.93 34.85
CA GLN A 33 -9.02 -48.46 33.65
C GLN A 33 -10.52 -48.12 33.55
N LEU A 34 -11.02 -48.05 32.31
CA LEU A 34 -12.45 -47.90 32.02
C LEU A 34 -13.18 -49.23 32.18
N CYS A 35 -14.35 -49.20 32.81
CA CYS A 35 -15.16 -50.38 33.10
C CYS A 35 -16.65 -50.12 32.83
N CYS A 36 -17.36 -51.14 32.35
CA CYS A 36 -18.83 -51.14 32.36
C CYS A 36 -19.36 -51.59 33.73
N SER A 37 -20.66 -51.44 33.97
CA SER A 37 -21.32 -51.86 35.22
C SER A 37 -21.01 -53.32 35.60
N LYS A 38 -21.07 -54.24 34.62
CA LYS A 38 -20.73 -55.67 34.86
C LYS A 38 -19.28 -55.89 35.26
N CYS A 39 -18.33 -55.11 34.72
CA CYS A 39 -16.94 -55.17 35.18
C CYS A 39 -16.80 -54.73 36.63
N VAL A 40 -17.60 -53.74 37.04
CA VAL A 40 -17.59 -53.26 38.43
C VAL A 40 -18.05 -54.35 39.39
N GLU A 41 -19.15 -55.01 39.07
CA GLU A 41 -19.72 -56.08 39.90
C GLU A 41 -18.82 -57.31 40.01
N LEU A 42 -18.20 -57.72 38.89
CA LEU A 42 -17.45 -58.98 38.83
C LEU A 42 -15.99 -58.82 39.25
N ASN A 43 -15.31 -57.77 38.79
CA ASN A 43 -13.86 -57.65 38.87
C ASN A 43 -13.38 -56.45 39.71
N HIS A 44 -14.23 -55.45 39.95
CA HIS A 44 -13.88 -54.27 40.75
C HIS A 44 -14.70 -54.10 42.02
N ARG A 45 -15.38 -55.16 42.49
CA ARG A 45 -16.18 -55.11 43.73
C ARG A 45 -15.36 -54.77 44.99
N LEU A 46 -14.06 -55.07 44.96
CA LEU A 46 -13.12 -54.77 46.05
C LEU A 46 -12.36 -53.45 45.85
N CYS A 47 -12.58 -52.77 44.72
CA CYS A 47 -11.95 -51.48 44.45
C CYS A 47 -12.66 -50.38 45.23
N LEU A 48 -11.87 -49.57 45.93
CA LEU A 48 -12.38 -48.47 46.75
C LEU A 48 -12.67 -47.22 45.91
N GLN A 49 -12.05 -47.11 44.74
CA GLN A 49 -12.07 -45.90 43.92
C GLN A 49 -12.64 -46.17 42.52
N VAL A 50 -13.93 -46.52 42.45
CA VAL A 50 -14.67 -46.64 41.19
C VAL A 50 -15.64 -45.47 41.07
N THR A 51 -15.49 -44.64 40.04
CA THR A 51 -16.30 -43.44 39.86
C THR A 51 -16.93 -43.37 38.47
N PRO A 52 -18.13 -42.77 38.32
CA PRO A 52 -18.71 -42.52 37.00
C PRO A 52 -17.80 -41.67 36.13
N LEU A 53 -17.73 -41.99 34.84
CA LEU A 53 -16.91 -41.30 33.84
C LEU A 53 -17.05 -39.77 33.84
N PRO A 54 -18.26 -39.18 33.92
CA PRO A 54 -18.41 -37.72 33.96
C PRO A 54 -17.81 -37.08 35.21
N GLN A 55 -17.71 -37.83 36.30
CA GLN A 55 -17.13 -37.38 37.56
C GLN A 55 -15.60 -37.55 37.55
N ALA A 56 -15.11 -38.68 37.02
CA ALA A 56 -13.68 -38.92 36.82
C ALA A 56 -13.05 -37.86 35.89
N ALA A 57 -13.74 -37.47 34.81
CA ALA A 57 -13.27 -36.46 33.86
C ALA A 57 -13.16 -35.03 34.45
N ARG A 58 -13.83 -34.75 35.57
CA ARG A 58 -13.75 -33.45 36.26
C ARG A 58 -12.66 -33.42 37.32
N GLY A 59 -12.09 -34.57 37.69
CA GLY A 59 -10.98 -34.66 38.63
C GLY A 59 -9.69 -34.16 37.99
N LYS A 60 -9.04 -33.16 38.60
CA LYS A 60 -7.71 -32.66 38.21
C LYS A 60 -6.58 -33.65 38.57
N SER A 61 -6.73 -34.93 38.23
CA SER A 61 -5.71 -35.94 38.49
C SER A 61 -4.69 -35.99 37.34
N THR A 62 -3.45 -35.72 37.69
CA THR A 62 -2.28 -35.50 36.81
C THR A 62 -1.64 -36.78 36.26
N ASN A 63 -2.25 -37.96 36.36
CA ASN A 63 -1.56 -39.24 36.08
C ASN A 63 -2.24 -40.15 35.05
N PHE A 64 -2.58 -39.61 33.87
CA PHE A 64 -2.98 -40.44 32.71
C PHE A 64 -1.80 -41.01 31.89
N LYS A 65 -0.55 -40.86 32.35
CA LYS A 65 0.64 -41.19 31.53
C LYS A 65 0.97 -42.69 31.41
N ASN A 66 0.33 -43.57 32.19
CA ASN A 66 0.72 -44.99 32.26
C ASN A 66 -0.46 -45.95 32.01
N LEU A 67 -1.14 -45.86 30.87
CA LEU A 67 -1.98 -46.96 30.40
C LEU A 67 -1.16 -47.92 29.52
N PRO A 68 -1.03 -49.22 29.89
CA PRO A 68 -0.45 -50.23 29.01
C PRO A 68 -1.50 -50.61 27.97
N VAL A 69 -1.42 -49.99 26.80
CA VAL A 69 -2.33 -50.27 25.69
C VAL A 69 -1.87 -51.53 24.95
N ARG A 70 -2.78 -52.51 24.82
CA ARG A 70 -2.60 -53.71 23.99
C ARG A 70 -2.17 -53.32 22.56
N THR A 71 -0.96 -53.72 22.22
CA THR A 71 -0.08 -53.10 21.20
C THR A 71 -0.42 -53.41 19.74
N GLU A 72 -1.08 -54.54 19.42
CA GLU A 72 -1.30 -54.90 18.00
C GLU A 72 -2.46 -54.16 17.35
N ASN A 73 -3.61 -54.06 18.01
CA ASN A 73 -4.76 -53.33 17.46
C ASN A 73 -4.53 -51.82 17.41
N THR A 74 -3.74 -51.28 18.35
CA THR A 74 -3.34 -49.86 18.30
C THR A 74 -2.37 -49.59 17.17
N LEU A 75 -1.40 -50.48 16.93
CA LEU A 75 -0.44 -50.31 15.84
C LEU A 75 -1.13 -50.36 14.46
N LEU A 76 -2.10 -51.25 14.28
CA LEU A 76 -2.88 -51.32 13.03
C LEU A 76 -3.71 -50.04 12.81
N LEU A 77 -4.37 -49.56 13.85
CA LEU A 77 -5.16 -48.33 13.79
C LEU A 77 -4.26 -47.12 13.50
N MET A 78 -3.07 -47.05 14.12
CA MET A 78 -2.09 -45.99 13.86
C MET A 78 -1.61 -46.00 12.40
N LYS A 79 -1.33 -47.18 11.82
CA LYS A 79 -0.94 -47.31 10.41
C LYS A 79 -2.07 -46.86 9.46
N GLN A 80 -3.32 -47.21 9.76
CA GLN A 80 -4.47 -46.76 8.98
C GLN A 80 -4.68 -45.25 9.08
N CYS A 81 -4.53 -44.68 10.27
CA CYS A 81 -4.58 -43.23 10.47
C CYS A 81 -3.45 -42.52 9.71
N GLN A 82 -2.24 -43.08 9.70
CA GLN A 82 -1.11 -42.51 8.96
C GLN A 82 -1.35 -42.55 7.45
N ALA A 83 -1.77 -43.68 6.89
CA ALA A 83 -2.09 -43.78 5.46
C ALA A 83 -3.20 -42.80 5.04
N TYR A 84 -4.24 -42.65 5.87
CA TYR A 84 -5.30 -41.67 5.64
C TYR A 84 -4.79 -40.22 5.70
N GLN A 85 -3.87 -39.92 6.62
CA GLN A 85 -3.24 -38.61 6.71
C GLN A 85 -2.39 -38.31 5.46
N GLU A 86 -1.61 -39.28 4.98
CA GLU A 86 -0.76 -39.15 3.80
C GLU A 86 -1.59 -38.93 2.52
N ASP A 87 -2.65 -39.70 2.32
CA ASP A 87 -3.56 -39.56 1.17
C ASP A 87 -4.28 -38.20 1.17
N LYS A 88 -4.77 -37.77 2.35
CA LYS A 88 -5.37 -36.45 2.52
C LYS A 88 -4.38 -35.33 2.24
N MET A 89 -3.13 -35.47 2.69
CA MET A 89 -2.06 -34.51 2.42
C MET A 89 -1.69 -34.44 0.93
N MET A 90 -1.68 -35.58 0.23
CA MET A 90 -1.45 -35.61 -1.22
C MET A 90 -2.58 -34.94 -2.00
N SER A 91 -3.83 -35.23 -1.64
CA SER A 91 -5.01 -34.59 -2.24
C SER A 91 -5.01 -33.07 -2.02
N LEU A 92 -4.64 -32.62 -0.82
CA LEU A 92 -4.44 -31.20 -0.52
C LEU A 92 -3.36 -30.58 -1.41
N LYS A 93 -2.19 -31.22 -1.53
CA LYS A 93 -1.09 -30.71 -2.37
C LYS A 93 -1.49 -30.53 -3.84
N VAL A 94 -2.25 -31.48 -4.41
CA VAL A 94 -2.77 -31.37 -5.79
C VAL A 94 -3.75 -30.20 -5.90
N SER A 95 -4.69 -30.08 -4.96
CA SER A 95 -5.64 -28.96 -4.94
C SER A 95 -4.96 -27.60 -4.81
N TYR A 96 -3.89 -27.50 -4.02
CA TYR A 96 -3.13 -26.25 -3.86
C TYR A 96 -2.42 -25.86 -5.16
N LYS A 97 -1.78 -26.83 -5.85
CA LYS A 97 -1.11 -26.56 -7.14
C LYS A 97 -2.09 -26.08 -8.22
N GLU A 98 -3.28 -26.69 -8.29
CA GLU A 98 -4.29 -26.26 -9.27
C GLU A 98 -4.84 -24.87 -8.93
N HIS A 99 -5.03 -24.57 -7.64
CA HIS A 99 -5.45 -23.23 -7.21
C HIS A 99 -4.39 -22.16 -7.53
N GLU A 100 -3.11 -22.47 -7.28
CA GLU A 100 -1.97 -21.60 -7.63
C GLU A 100 -1.93 -21.32 -9.13
N ARG A 101 -2.10 -22.35 -9.96
CA ARG A 101 -2.15 -22.21 -11.43
C ARG A 101 -3.27 -21.26 -11.87
N LEU A 102 -4.48 -21.44 -11.33
CA LEU A 102 -5.63 -20.58 -11.66
C LEU A 102 -5.41 -19.12 -11.24
N ILE A 103 -4.73 -18.88 -10.10
CA ILE A 103 -4.35 -17.54 -9.66
C ILE A 103 -3.35 -16.91 -10.63
N VAL A 104 -2.31 -17.64 -11.01
CA VAL A 104 -1.27 -17.15 -11.94
C VAL A 104 -1.87 -16.83 -13.31
N ASP A 105 -2.74 -17.69 -13.84
CA ASP A 105 -3.41 -17.45 -15.12
C ASP A 105 -4.35 -16.23 -15.05
N GLY A 106 -5.08 -16.06 -13.94
CA GLY A 106 -5.91 -14.87 -13.70
C GLY A 106 -5.11 -13.57 -13.62
N LEU A 107 -3.96 -13.58 -12.93
CA LEU A 107 -3.06 -12.43 -12.84
C LEU A 107 -2.49 -12.07 -14.22
N ARG A 108 -2.11 -13.06 -15.02
CA ARG A 108 -1.56 -12.84 -16.37
C ARG A 108 -2.56 -12.12 -17.27
N VAL A 109 -3.84 -12.52 -17.24
CA VAL A 109 -4.91 -11.85 -18.02
C VAL A 109 -5.10 -10.40 -17.56
N ASN A 110 -5.12 -10.16 -16.25
CA ASN A 110 -5.31 -8.82 -15.69
C ASN A 110 -4.15 -7.88 -16.03
N ILE A 111 -2.90 -8.34 -15.93
CA ILE A 111 -1.71 -7.56 -16.26
C ILE A 111 -1.73 -7.16 -17.75
N VAL A 112 -2.01 -8.12 -18.65
CA VAL A 112 -2.08 -7.84 -20.10
C VAL A 112 -3.18 -6.83 -20.42
N SER A 113 -4.35 -6.93 -19.77
CA SER A 113 -5.45 -5.97 -19.92
C SER A 113 -5.03 -4.56 -19.48
N TYR A 114 -4.39 -4.45 -18.31
CA TYR A 114 -3.94 -3.17 -17.76
C TYR A 114 -2.88 -2.50 -18.65
N LEU A 115 -1.89 -3.25 -19.13
CA LEU A 115 -0.87 -2.74 -20.04
C LEU A 115 -1.48 -2.15 -21.31
N ARG A 116 -2.47 -2.82 -21.92
CA ARG A 116 -3.20 -2.29 -23.09
C ARG A 116 -3.96 -0.99 -22.78
N GLN A 117 -4.52 -0.88 -21.58
CA GLN A 117 -5.21 0.34 -21.16
C GLN A 117 -4.22 1.51 -20.99
N CYS A 118 -3.05 1.26 -20.39
CA CYS A 118 -1.99 2.25 -20.25
C CYS A 118 -1.45 2.70 -21.61
N GLU A 119 -1.21 1.76 -22.54
CA GLU A 119 -0.81 2.08 -23.93
C GLU A 119 -1.84 2.99 -24.60
N THR A 120 -3.13 2.63 -24.52
CA THR A 120 -4.22 3.41 -25.13
C THR A 120 -4.32 4.81 -24.53
N SER A 121 -4.21 4.93 -23.20
CA SER A 121 -4.24 6.23 -22.51
C SER A 121 -3.04 7.09 -22.90
N THR A 122 -1.85 6.51 -22.98
CA THR A 122 -0.62 7.24 -23.32
C THR A 122 -0.68 7.75 -24.75
N VAL A 123 -1.15 6.93 -25.70
CA VAL A 123 -1.36 7.34 -27.10
C VAL A 123 -2.36 8.48 -27.20
N LYS A 124 -3.46 8.41 -26.45
CA LYS A 124 -4.48 9.48 -26.44
C LYS A 124 -3.92 10.79 -25.88
N THR A 125 -3.28 10.75 -24.71
CA THR A 125 -2.71 11.94 -24.07
C THR A 125 -1.60 12.56 -24.89
N THR A 126 -0.71 11.76 -25.48
CA THR A 126 0.33 12.28 -26.40
C THR A 126 -0.27 12.89 -27.66
N HIS A 127 -1.33 12.30 -28.23
CA HIS A 127 -2.05 12.89 -29.36
C HIS A 127 -2.65 14.26 -29.00
N GLU A 128 -3.34 14.36 -27.85
CA GLU A 128 -3.92 15.62 -27.35
C GLU A 128 -2.85 16.69 -27.10
N HIS A 129 -1.73 16.32 -26.45
CA HIS A 129 -0.60 17.22 -26.19
C HIS A 129 0.16 17.62 -27.45
N MET A 130 0.13 16.84 -28.54
CA MET A 130 0.72 17.23 -29.82
C MET A 130 -0.22 18.09 -30.67
N GLN A 131 -1.54 17.85 -30.60
CA GLN A 131 -2.50 18.64 -31.36
C GLN A 131 -2.61 20.09 -30.88
N TYR A 132 -2.54 20.31 -29.56
CA TYR A 132 -2.70 21.66 -28.99
C TYR A 132 -1.60 22.65 -29.45
N PRO A 133 -0.29 22.35 -29.33
CA PRO A 133 0.79 23.24 -29.80
C PRO A 133 0.79 23.43 -31.32
N ILE A 134 0.39 22.42 -32.10
CA ILE A 134 0.30 22.53 -33.56
C ILE A 134 -0.81 23.52 -33.94
N SER A 135 -1.93 23.52 -33.23
CA SER A 135 -3.02 24.45 -33.49
C SER A 135 -2.66 25.90 -33.11
N GLU A 136 -1.96 26.10 -31.99
CA GLU A 136 -1.51 27.41 -31.53
C GLU A 136 -0.41 27.99 -32.45
N MET A 137 0.60 27.19 -32.81
CA MET A 137 1.62 27.57 -33.79
C MET A 137 1.01 27.92 -35.16
N ARG A 138 -0.05 27.23 -35.59
CA ARG A 138 -0.73 27.56 -36.86
C ARG A 138 -1.39 28.93 -36.82
N GLU A 139 -2.04 29.30 -35.71
CA GLU A 139 -2.65 30.62 -35.56
C GLU A 139 -1.60 31.72 -35.44
N GLU A 140 -0.49 31.47 -34.75
CA GLU A 140 0.64 32.40 -34.66
C GLU A 140 1.29 32.64 -36.04
N ILE A 141 1.52 31.57 -36.83
CA ILE A 141 2.02 31.70 -38.20
C ILE A 141 1.05 32.49 -39.07
N LYS A 142 -0.27 32.25 -38.97
CA LYS A 142 -1.27 33.05 -39.72
C LYS A 142 -1.21 34.52 -39.34
N TYR A 143 -1.09 34.84 -38.05
CA TYR A 143 -0.97 36.21 -37.58
C TYR A 143 0.29 36.89 -38.15
N LEU A 144 1.44 36.23 -38.06
CA LEU A 144 2.71 36.75 -38.59
C LEU A 144 2.67 36.94 -40.12
N LEU A 145 2.03 36.03 -40.86
CA LEU A 145 1.84 36.18 -42.30
C LEU A 145 0.96 37.39 -42.64
N ALA A 146 -0.15 37.57 -41.92
CA ALA A 146 -1.02 38.73 -42.12
C ALA A 146 -0.34 40.06 -41.79
N ASP A 147 0.51 40.07 -40.75
CA ASP A 147 1.30 41.26 -40.39
C ASP A 147 2.36 41.58 -41.45
N PHE A 148 3.07 40.54 -41.94
CA PHE A 148 4.04 40.66 -43.02
C PHE A 148 3.42 41.16 -44.34
N GLU A 149 2.23 40.67 -44.70
CA GLU A 149 1.51 41.17 -45.87
C GLU A 149 1.15 42.65 -45.71
N LYS A 150 0.68 43.06 -44.53
CA LYS A 150 0.35 44.46 -44.25
C LYS A 150 1.57 45.37 -44.32
N SER A 151 2.71 44.96 -43.74
CA SER A 151 3.95 45.74 -43.76
C SER A 151 4.51 45.85 -45.17
N THR A 152 4.57 44.75 -45.92
CA THR A 152 5.06 44.74 -47.31
C THR A 152 4.17 45.59 -48.23
N ILE A 153 2.85 45.55 -48.06
CA ILE A 153 1.92 46.40 -48.81
C ILE A 153 2.11 47.88 -48.44
N LYS A 154 2.29 48.19 -47.16
CA LYS A 154 2.54 49.56 -46.69
C LYS A 154 3.84 50.13 -47.25
N GLU A 155 4.94 49.39 -47.15
CA GLU A 155 6.25 49.77 -47.68
C GLU A 155 6.22 49.95 -49.20
N LYS A 156 5.59 49.03 -49.95
CA LYS A 156 5.43 49.17 -51.40
C LYS A 156 4.55 50.36 -51.78
N LYS A 157 3.53 50.69 -50.99
CA LYS A 157 2.65 51.86 -51.23
C LYS A 157 3.39 53.17 -50.96
N GLU A 158 4.25 53.20 -49.94
CA GLU A 158 5.13 54.33 -49.65
C GLU A 158 6.21 54.48 -50.75
N GLU A 159 6.84 53.39 -51.20
CA GLU A 159 7.76 53.41 -52.36
C GLU A 159 7.08 53.86 -53.67
N LEU A 160 5.84 53.44 -53.92
CA LEU A 160 5.06 53.84 -55.10
C LEU A 160 4.67 55.33 -55.05
N ASN A 161 4.35 55.87 -53.87
CA ASN A 161 4.07 57.28 -53.68
C ASN A 161 5.34 58.16 -53.80
N LEU A 162 6.50 57.62 -53.46
CA LEU A 162 7.80 58.30 -53.63
C LEU A 162 8.34 58.25 -55.07
N LYS A 163 7.81 57.36 -55.94
CA LYS A 163 8.29 57.15 -57.31
C LYS A 163 7.38 57.71 -58.41
N GLN A 164 6.64 58.80 -58.16
CA GLN A 164 6.18 59.72 -59.24
C GLN A 164 7.37 60.52 -59.84
N ALA A 165 8.43 59.83 -60.21
CA ALA A 165 9.59 60.35 -60.92
C ALA A 165 9.98 59.35 -62.02
N PRO A 166 10.44 59.81 -63.20
CA PRO A 166 10.57 58.97 -64.38
C PRO A 166 11.58 57.84 -64.18
N ILE A 167 11.15 56.65 -64.59
CA ILE A 167 11.81 55.36 -64.45
C ILE A 167 13.21 55.37 -65.09
N LYS A 168 14.24 55.04 -64.31
CA LYS A 168 15.47 54.42 -64.80
C LYS A 168 16.01 53.38 -63.81
N VAL A 169 15.88 52.13 -64.23
CA VAL A 169 16.74 50.96 -63.98
C VAL A 169 17.61 50.97 -62.72
N VAL A 170 17.27 50.11 -61.75
CA VAL A 170 18.28 49.31 -61.02
C VAL A 170 17.71 47.90 -60.80
N ARG A 171 18.24 46.95 -61.58
CA ARG A 171 18.29 45.52 -61.27
C ARG A 171 19.35 45.30 -60.18
N ASN A 172 19.19 44.21 -59.44
CA ASN A 172 20.13 43.57 -58.53
C ASN A 172 20.23 44.19 -57.12
N SER A 173 19.48 43.60 -56.18
CA SER A 173 19.92 43.31 -54.80
C SER A 173 18.80 42.60 -54.00
N CYS A 174 18.39 41.40 -54.42
CA CYS A 174 17.47 40.57 -53.61
C CYS A 174 17.85 39.09 -53.67
N ILE A 175 19.11 38.75 -53.37
CA ILE A 175 19.52 37.41 -52.92
C ILE A 175 20.75 37.58 -52.00
N ARG A 176 20.56 38.09 -50.78
CA ARG A 176 21.59 37.93 -49.71
C ARG A 176 21.08 38.01 -48.27
N LEU A 177 19.80 37.70 -48.04
CA LEU A 177 19.24 37.54 -46.70
C LEU A 177 18.36 36.30 -46.64
N HIS A 178 18.96 35.14 -46.90
CA HIS A 178 18.32 33.86 -46.61
C HIS A 178 19.30 32.79 -46.08
N TYR A 179 20.46 33.18 -45.55
CA TYR A 179 21.45 32.20 -45.12
C TYR A 179 22.08 32.40 -43.73
N GLU A 180 21.62 33.39 -42.93
CA GLU A 180 22.18 33.58 -41.58
C GLU A 180 21.19 33.42 -40.42
N LEU A 181 19.93 33.06 -40.67
CA LEU A 181 18.97 32.72 -39.60
C LEU A 181 18.65 31.23 -39.48
N PHE A 182 19.26 30.38 -40.32
CA PHE A 182 18.98 28.93 -40.32
C PHE A 182 20.04 28.06 -39.65
N HIS A 183 21.12 28.64 -39.10
CA HIS A 183 22.22 27.86 -38.53
C HIS A 183 22.47 28.00 -37.02
N LEU A 184 21.60 28.64 -36.24
CA LEU A 184 21.83 28.76 -34.79
C LEU A 184 21.05 27.80 -33.86
N HIS A 185 20.20 26.88 -34.36
CA HIS A 185 19.50 25.93 -33.47
C HIS A 185 19.34 24.49 -33.99
N VAL A 186 20.12 24.06 -34.98
CA VAL A 186 20.16 22.65 -35.40
C VAL A 186 21.59 22.13 -35.36
N ALA A 187 22.12 22.03 -34.13
CA ALA A 187 23.12 21.03 -33.81
C ALA A 187 22.37 19.87 -33.14
N ILE A 188 21.96 18.92 -33.97
CA ILE A 188 21.54 17.58 -33.59
C ILE A 188 22.81 16.79 -33.27
N PRO A 189 23.03 16.28 -32.04
CA PRO A 189 23.72 15.03 -31.87
C PRO A 189 22.70 13.91 -32.12
N LYS A 190 22.82 13.32 -33.32
CA LYS A 190 22.32 11.98 -33.62
C LYS A 190 23.17 11.01 -32.78
N VAL A 191 22.78 10.75 -31.53
CA VAL A 191 23.18 9.53 -30.82
C VAL A 191 21.99 9.06 -29.98
N LEU A 192 21.35 7.99 -30.48
CA LEU A 192 20.46 7.07 -29.78
C LEU A 192 19.19 7.66 -29.13
N GLY A 193 18.10 7.61 -29.90
CA GLY A 193 16.75 7.75 -29.38
C GLY A 193 16.40 6.62 -28.41
N LYS A 194 16.40 6.93 -27.12
CA LYS A 194 15.59 6.29 -26.07
C LYS A 194 15.33 7.31 -24.96
N PRO A 195 14.08 7.71 -24.69
CA PRO A 195 13.71 8.29 -23.41
C PRO A 195 13.23 7.14 -22.49
N GLU A 196 14.17 6.34 -22.02
CA GLU A 196 14.00 5.57 -20.78
C GLU A 196 14.71 6.38 -19.69
N LEU A 197 13.97 7.00 -18.77
CA LEU A 197 14.35 7.60 -17.47
C LEU A 197 13.34 8.75 -17.21
N PHE A 198 12.38 8.67 -16.29
CA PHE A 198 12.52 8.40 -14.86
C PHE A 198 11.28 7.68 -14.31
N PHE A 199 11.45 6.39 -13.99
CA PHE A 199 10.92 5.71 -12.80
C PHE A 199 11.60 4.33 -12.79
N ILE A 200 12.88 4.30 -12.45
CA ILE A 200 13.56 3.05 -12.09
C ILE A 200 13.45 2.93 -10.58
N ALA A 201 12.28 2.52 -10.09
CA ALA A 201 12.28 1.61 -8.96
C ALA A 201 12.91 0.33 -9.52
N SER A 202 14.21 0.14 -9.27
CA SER A 202 14.98 -0.93 -9.89
C SER A 202 14.26 -2.26 -9.69
N LYS A 203 14.28 -3.12 -10.70
CA LYS A 203 13.84 -4.53 -10.60
C LYS A 203 14.46 -5.22 -9.36
N LYS A 204 15.64 -4.78 -8.94
CA LYS A 204 16.35 -5.15 -7.70
C LYS A 204 15.61 -4.75 -6.41
N CYS A 205 14.87 -3.63 -6.38
CA CYS A 205 14.01 -3.24 -5.25
C CYS A 205 12.84 -4.22 -5.06
N LEU A 206 12.22 -4.69 -6.14
CA LEU A 206 11.17 -5.70 -6.07
C LEU A 206 11.72 -7.07 -5.65
N GLU A 207 12.91 -7.43 -6.15
CA GLU A 207 13.59 -8.68 -5.78
C GLU A 207 14.05 -8.69 -4.30
N ASN A 208 14.45 -7.55 -3.72
CA ASN A 208 14.79 -7.45 -2.30
C ASN A 208 13.57 -7.39 -1.37
N ILE A 209 12.44 -6.83 -1.82
CA ILE A 209 11.18 -6.85 -1.07
C ILE A 209 10.66 -8.28 -0.90
N GLN A 210 10.89 -9.17 -1.88
CA GLN A 210 10.52 -10.59 -1.80
C GLN A 210 11.26 -11.39 -0.72
N GLN A 211 12.37 -10.88 -0.17
CA GLN A 211 13.10 -11.55 0.93
C GLN A 211 12.67 -11.09 2.34
N SER A 212 11.87 -10.04 2.43
CA SER A 212 11.23 -9.63 3.68
C SER A 212 9.83 -10.26 3.76
N ASP A 213 9.44 -10.78 4.94
CA ASP A 213 8.10 -11.33 5.23
C ASP A 213 6.99 -10.26 5.18
N ILE A 214 6.90 -9.50 4.09
CA ILE A 214 5.77 -8.65 3.77
C ILE A 214 4.76 -9.57 3.11
N PHE A 215 3.87 -10.14 3.91
CA PHE A 215 2.61 -10.72 3.45
C PHE A 215 1.79 -9.63 2.73
N ILE A 216 2.08 -9.40 1.46
CA ILE A 216 1.12 -8.75 0.57
C ILE A 216 -0.05 -9.72 0.52
N LYS A 217 -1.21 -9.35 1.06
CA LYS A 217 -2.43 -10.13 0.89
C LYS A 217 -2.78 -10.13 -0.60
N GLU A 218 -2.35 -11.17 -1.33
CA GLU A 218 -2.46 -11.34 -2.78
C GLU A 218 -3.89 -11.49 -3.33
N ASN A 219 -4.93 -11.09 -2.59
CA ASN A 219 -6.33 -11.26 -2.98
C ASN A 219 -7.18 -10.00 -2.84
N LEU A 220 -6.58 -8.81 -2.71
CA LEU A 220 -7.35 -7.58 -2.92
C LEU A 220 -7.48 -7.36 -4.42
N PRO A 221 -8.68 -7.51 -5.04
CA PRO A 221 -8.86 -7.17 -6.43
C PRO A 221 -8.38 -5.74 -6.62
N ASN A 222 -7.63 -5.47 -7.70
CA ASN A 222 -7.20 -4.11 -8.06
C ASN A 222 -8.44 -3.22 -8.12
N HIS A 223 -8.75 -2.54 -7.02
CA HIS A 223 -9.86 -1.61 -6.95
C HIS A 223 -9.40 -0.35 -7.65
N VAL A 224 -9.75 -0.26 -8.93
CA VAL A 224 -9.70 1.01 -9.66
C VAL A 224 -10.78 1.89 -9.06
N PHE A 225 -10.35 2.89 -8.29
CA PHE A 225 -11.27 3.90 -7.77
C PHE A 225 -11.63 4.87 -8.89
N THR A 226 -12.90 4.94 -9.24
CA THR A 226 -13.42 5.97 -10.15
C THR A 226 -13.82 7.19 -9.33
N VAL A 227 -13.37 8.38 -9.74
CA VAL A 227 -13.76 9.63 -9.09
C VAL A 227 -15.21 9.96 -9.47
N ASN A 228 -16.12 9.79 -8.52
CA ASN A 228 -17.57 10.02 -8.73
C ASN A 228 -17.98 11.50 -8.70
N GLY A 229 -17.07 12.42 -8.36
CA GLY A 229 -17.34 13.85 -8.30
C GLY A 229 -16.21 14.63 -7.67
N LYS A 230 -16.30 15.96 -7.77
CA LYS A 230 -15.35 16.90 -7.16
C LYS A 230 -16.12 17.99 -6.43
N SER A 231 -15.76 18.22 -5.17
CA SER A 231 -16.19 19.39 -4.41
C SER A 231 -14.98 20.20 -3.97
N VAL A 232 -15.17 21.50 -3.75
CA VAL A 232 -14.13 22.42 -3.29
C VAL A 232 -14.57 22.99 -1.94
N HIS A 233 -13.69 22.86 -0.94
CA HIS A 233 -13.95 23.33 0.42
C HIS A 233 -12.83 24.29 0.85
N ASN A 234 -13.21 25.43 1.43
CA ASN A 234 -12.25 26.39 1.97
C ASN A 234 -11.78 25.93 3.36
N VAL A 235 -10.47 25.74 3.49
CA VAL A 235 -9.80 25.35 4.75
C VAL A 235 -8.97 26.48 5.36
N LYS A 236 -9.05 27.69 4.77
CA LYS A 236 -8.38 28.89 5.30
C LYS A 236 -9.11 29.38 6.55
N MET A 237 -8.33 29.65 7.59
CA MET A 237 -8.78 30.25 8.84
C MET A 237 -8.50 31.77 8.85
N PRO A 238 -9.24 32.56 9.66
CA PRO A 238 -8.93 33.98 9.84
C PRO A 238 -7.51 34.24 10.37
N SER A 239 -6.92 33.28 11.09
CA SER A 239 -5.55 33.36 11.62
C SER A 239 -4.46 32.97 10.61
N ASP A 240 -4.83 32.56 9.40
CA ASP A 240 -3.86 32.19 8.36
C ASP A 240 -3.34 33.44 7.64
N SER A 241 -2.02 33.59 7.62
CA SER A 241 -1.34 34.71 6.95
C SER A 241 -1.02 34.42 5.48
N LYS A 242 -1.00 33.14 5.08
CA LYS A 242 -0.62 32.71 3.73
C LYS A 242 -1.73 31.89 3.07
N THR A 243 -1.64 31.76 1.74
CA THR A 243 -2.45 30.78 1.00
C THR A 243 -2.12 29.38 1.49
N CYS A 244 -3.16 28.57 1.76
CA CYS A 244 -2.98 27.24 2.30
C CYS A 244 -2.23 26.34 1.31
N GLN A 245 -1.18 25.68 1.78
CA GLN A 245 -0.43 24.69 1.01
C GLN A 245 -0.58 23.34 1.68
N ILE A 246 -1.53 22.54 1.18
CA ILE A 246 -1.85 21.24 1.80
C ILE A 246 -0.85 20.19 1.36
N THR A 247 -0.10 19.63 2.31
CA THR A 247 0.91 18.59 2.05
C THR A 247 0.45 17.19 2.40
N ALA A 248 -0.48 17.07 3.34
CA ALA A 248 -1.02 15.78 3.75
C ALA A 248 -2.47 15.86 4.21
N VAL A 249 -3.17 14.74 4.06
CA VAL A 249 -4.56 14.53 4.47
C VAL A 249 -4.67 13.19 5.16
N CYS A 250 -5.35 13.14 6.30
CA CYS A 250 -5.59 11.92 7.05
C CYS A 250 -7.07 11.83 7.45
N ALA A 251 -7.77 10.82 6.95
CA ALA A 251 -9.16 10.56 7.32
C ALA A 251 -9.23 9.79 8.66
N LEU A 252 -10.12 10.23 9.54
CA LEU A 252 -10.39 9.57 10.82
C LEU A 252 -11.60 8.62 10.69
N PRO A 253 -11.69 7.53 11.47
CA PRO A 253 -12.79 6.57 11.37
C PRO A 253 -14.19 7.15 11.65
N ASN A 254 -14.26 8.29 12.35
CA ASN A 254 -15.51 8.99 12.64
C ASN A 254 -15.96 9.94 11.50
N GLY A 255 -15.26 9.93 10.35
CA GLY A 255 -15.55 10.76 9.19
C GLY A 255 -14.99 12.18 9.26
N GLN A 256 -14.27 12.53 10.33
CA GLN A 256 -13.50 13.77 10.38
C GLN A 256 -12.22 13.64 9.55
N VAL A 257 -11.63 14.77 9.18
CA VAL A 257 -10.44 14.80 8.32
C VAL A 257 -9.40 15.75 8.91
N LEU A 258 -8.16 15.32 8.96
CA LEU A 258 -7.01 16.17 9.27
C LEU A 258 -6.34 16.62 7.99
N VAL A 259 -5.97 17.90 7.92
CA VAL A 259 -5.17 18.44 6.82
C VAL A 259 -3.94 19.16 7.39
N ALA A 260 -2.79 18.94 6.78
CA ALA A 260 -1.54 19.63 7.08
C ALA A 260 -1.37 20.82 6.13
N ASP A 261 -1.39 22.04 6.67
CA ASP A 261 -1.14 23.29 5.95
C ASP A 261 0.30 23.76 6.21
N LYS A 262 1.19 23.40 5.29
CA LYS A 262 2.63 23.68 5.38
C LYS A 262 2.94 25.17 5.40
N ALA A 263 2.24 25.97 4.57
CA ALA A 263 2.51 27.40 4.45
C ALA A 263 2.17 28.16 5.75
N ASN A 264 1.11 27.73 6.44
CA ASN A 264 0.67 28.33 7.70
C ASN A 264 1.14 27.58 8.95
N PHE A 265 1.96 26.53 8.81
CA PHE A 265 2.47 25.73 9.93
C PHE A 265 1.35 25.15 10.83
N LYS A 266 0.25 24.68 10.23
CA LYS A 266 -0.92 24.22 10.98
C LYS A 266 -1.33 22.80 10.60
N VAL A 267 -1.77 22.02 11.58
CA VAL A 267 -2.66 20.88 11.33
C VAL A 267 -4.07 21.30 11.70
N LYS A 268 -5.02 21.13 10.77
CA LYS A 268 -6.42 21.54 10.93
C LYS A 268 -7.31 20.30 10.95
N LEU A 269 -8.23 20.25 11.92
CA LEU A 269 -9.27 19.23 12.01
C LEU A 269 -10.55 19.74 11.36
N LEU A 270 -11.07 18.98 10.41
CA LEU A 270 -12.30 19.24 9.69
C LEU A 270 -13.39 18.28 10.17
N ASN A 271 -14.61 18.79 10.31
CA ASN A 271 -15.79 17.93 10.53
C ASN A 271 -16.25 17.24 9.24
N GLN A 272 -17.34 16.47 9.32
CA GLN A 272 -17.92 15.74 8.17
C GLN A 272 -18.44 16.66 7.06
N GLN A 273 -18.66 17.94 7.36
CA GLN A 273 -19.02 18.99 6.39
C GLN A 273 -17.79 19.75 5.87
N TYR A 274 -16.58 19.24 6.13
CA TYR A 274 -15.29 19.82 5.75
C TYR A 274 -15.05 21.23 6.29
N ARG A 275 -15.69 21.60 7.42
CA ARG A 275 -15.44 22.86 8.12
C ARG A 275 -14.37 22.67 9.19
N VAL A 276 -13.44 23.61 9.30
CA VAL A 276 -12.39 23.59 10.34
C VAL A 276 -13.02 23.78 11.71
N VAL A 277 -12.81 22.82 12.63
CA VAL A 277 -13.35 22.83 14.00
C VAL A 277 -12.28 22.94 15.08
N SER A 278 -11.03 22.58 14.78
CA SER A 278 -9.88 22.72 15.68
C SER A 278 -8.59 22.78 14.87
N HIS A 279 -7.50 23.26 15.47
CA HIS A 279 -6.19 23.32 14.82
C HIS A 279 -5.04 23.29 15.84
N LEU A 280 -3.84 22.95 15.37
CA LEU A 280 -2.59 23.02 16.11
C LEU A 280 -1.53 23.76 15.30
N ASP A 281 -0.75 24.61 15.97
CA ASP A 281 0.39 25.32 15.39
C ASP A 281 1.70 24.55 15.56
N PHE A 282 2.52 24.51 14.51
CA PHE A 282 3.80 23.80 14.42
C PHE A 282 4.93 24.76 14.01
N ARG A 283 5.25 25.72 14.88
CA ARG A 283 6.25 26.75 14.56
C ARG A 283 7.69 26.23 14.49
N ASP A 284 7.94 25.05 15.04
CA ASP A 284 9.29 24.47 15.17
C ASP A 284 9.77 23.73 13.90
N GLY A 285 8.93 23.59 12.86
CA GLY A 285 9.28 22.87 11.64
C GLY A 285 8.16 22.84 10.61
N LEU A 286 8.50 22.51 9.36
CA LEU A 286 7.52 22.33 8.29
C LEU A 286 6.90 20.94 8.38
N ILE A 287 5.58 20.87 8.23
CA ILE A 287 4.86 19.61 8.17
C ILE A 287 5.01 19.04 6.75
N GLN A 288 5.53 17.82 6.65
CA GLN A 288 5.74 17.16 5.35
C GLN A 288 4.65 16.14 5.07
N ASP A 289 4.29 15.32 6.06
CA ASP A 289 3.32 14.24 5.88
C ASP A 289 2.60 13.87 7.20
N MET A 290 1.53 13.07 7.13
CA MET A 290 0.79 12.56 8.29
C MET A 290 0.25 11.15 8.05
N CYS A 291 0.21 10.33 9.10
CA CYS A 291 -0.45 9.02 9.03
C CYS A 291 -1.23 8.67 10.29
N LEU A 292 -2.30 7.90 10.13
CA LEU A 292 -3.14 7.41 11.22
C LEU A 292 -2.43 6.27 11.96
N ILE A 293 -2.28 6.41 13.28
CA ILE A 293 -1.69 5.38 14.14
C ILE A 293 -2.79 4.57 14.80
N THR A 294 -3.74 5.27 15.43
CA THR A 294 -4.94 4.70 16.04
C THR A 294 -6.14 5.54 15.63
N PRO A 295 -7.40 5.12 15.90
CA PRO A 295 -8.57 5.94 15.61
C PRO A 295 -8.55 7.37 16.16
N THR A 296 -7.72 7.65 17.17
CA THR A 296 -7.61 8.93 17.85
C THR A 296 -6.20 9.50 17.90
N GLU A 297 -5.21 8.85 17.27
CA GLU A 297 -3.81 9.30 17.28
C GLU A 297 -3.24 9.31 15.85
N VAL A 298 -2.59 10.43 15.50
CA VAL A 298 -1.97 10.66 14.19
C VAL A 298 -0.51 11.04 14.40
N ALA A 299 0.38 10.46 13.60
CA ALA A 299 1.78 10.84 13.56
C ALA A 299 2.00 11.90 12.46
N VAL A 300 2.73 12.96 12.79
CA VAL A 300 3.00 14.09 11.90
C VAL A 300 4.50 14.14 11.63
N ALA A 301 4.88 13.95 10.37
CA ALA A 301 6.26 14.05 9.89
C ALA A 301 6.67 15.52 9.78
N MET A 302 7.75 15.88 10.47
CA MET A 302 8.27 17.24 10.51
C MET A 302 9.65 17.33 9.84
N SER A 303 9.93 18.47 9.21
CA SER A 303 11.23 18.72 8.55
C SER A 303 12.40 18.91 9.51
N ASN A 304 12.15 19.01 10.82
CA ASN A 304 13.15 19.24 11.86
C ASN A 304 13.63 17.95 12.53
N TYR A 305 13.67 16.84 11.79
CA TYR A 305 14.08 15.52 12.27
C TYR A 305 13.18 15.00 13.42
N GLU A 306 11.88 15.30 13.36
CA GLU A 306 10.93 14.86 14.37
C GLU A 306 9.69 14.21 13.74
N VAL A 307 9.11 13.27 14.49
CA VAL A 307 7.70 12.89 14.34
C VAL A 307 6.96 13.38 15.58
N GLN A 308 5.95 14.23 15.38
CA GLN A 308 5.06 14.68 16.45
C GLN A 308 3.78 13.85 16.41
N PHE A 309 3.45 13.21 17.52
CA PHE A 309 2.16 12.55 17.67
C PHE A 309 1.12 13.57 18.11
N ILE A 310 -0.06 13.55 17.51
CA ILE A 310 -1.20 14.36 17.92
C ILE A 310 -2.38 13.45 18.25
N THR A 311 -3.16 13.85 19.24
CA THR A 311 -4.39 13.16 19.63
C THR A 311 -5.61 13.96 19.23
N VAL A 312 -6.68 13.24 18.89
CA VAL A 312 -7.98 13.80 18.53
C VAL A 312 -9.00 13.32 19.55
N SER A 313 -9.54 14.23 20.36
CA SER A 313 -10.56 13.93 21.36
C SER A 313 -11.66 14.99 21.33
N GLN A 314 -12.93 14.57 21.22
CA GLN A 314 -14.08 15.48 21.24
C GLN A 314 -13.95 16.65 20.24
N SER A 315 -13.46 16.37 19.03
CA SER A 315 -13.18 17.40 17.99
C SER A 315 -12.14 18.45 18.38
N GLN A 316 -11.29 18.16 19.36
CA GLN A 316 -10.14 18.98 19.72
C GLN A 316 -8.85 18.23 19.44
N LEU A 317 -7.82 19.00 19.08
CA LEU A 317 -6.48 18.50 18.83
C LEU A 317 -5.57 18.82 20.01
N ALA A 318 -4.73 17.86 20.38
CA ALA A 318 -3.67 18.06 21.36
C ALA A 318 -2.35 17.48 20.85
N LYS A 319 -1.23 18.15 21.16
CA LYS A 319 0.11 17.60 20.91
C LYS A 319 0.40 16.54 21.97
N GLY A 320 0.83 15.37 21.52
CA GLY A 320 1.31 14.29 22.36
C GLY A 320 2.84 14.22 22.38
N ARG A 321 3.35 13.00 22.46
CA ARG A 321 4.78 12.70 22.47
C ARG A 321 5.48 13.06 21.16
N LYS A 322 6.80 13.24 21.24
CA LYS A 322 7.69 13.44 20.09
C LYS A 322 8.65 12.27 19.95
N LEU A 323 9.09 12.03 18.73
CA LEU A 323 10.10 11.05 18.39
C LEU A 323 11.18 11.75 17.58
N LYS A 324 12.41 11.76 18.11
CA LYS A 324 13.58 12.32 17.44
C LYS A 324 14.13 11.32 16.43
N LEU A 325 14.39 11.79 15.22
CA LEU A 325 15.01 11.03 14.15
C LEU A 325 16.46 11.45 13.96
N GLN A 326 17.24 10.58 13.33
CA GLN A 326 18.61 10.88 12.91
C GLN A 326 18.69 11.33 11.44
N HIS A 327 17.55 11.43 10.77
CA HIS A 327 17.43 11.76 9.35
C HIS A 327 16.17 12.59 9.09
N TYR A 328 16.14 13.27 7.94
CA TYR A 328 14.95 13.98 7.49
C TYR A 328 13.78 13.03 7.27
N CYS A 329 12.56 13.53 7.50
CA CYS A 329 11.32 12.81 7.29
C CYS A 329 10.49 13.55 6.24
N THR A 330 10.36 12.98 5.05
CA THR A 330 9.58 13.55 3.94
C THR A 330 8.23 12.85 3.78
N GLY A 331 8.13 11.59 4.21
CA GLY A 331 6.89 10.81 4.19
C GLY A 331 6.80 9.87 5.38
N ILE A 332 5.59 9.54 5.80
CA ILE A 332 5.34 8.64 6.93
C ILE A 332 4.14 7.73 6.66
N ALA A 333 4.30 6.44 6.97
CA ALA A 333 3.22 5.48 6.96
C ALA A 333 3.26 4.62 8.24
N HIS A 334 2.13 4.03 8.58
CA HIS A 334 2.00 3.14 9.72
C HIS A 334 1.34 1.83 9.28
N ASN A 335 1.92 0.71 9.73
CA ASN A 335 1.35 -0.60 9.50
C ASN A 335 1.70 -1.52 10.69
N GLN A 336 0.68 -2.13 11.29
CA GLN A 336 0.81 -3.16 12.34
C GLN A 336 1.76 -2.79 13.50
N GLY A 337 1.76 -1.53 13.96
CA GLY A 337 2.58 -1.09 15.09
C GLY A 337 4.00 -0.62 14.72
N ASP A 338 4.32 -0.63 13.42
CA ASP A 338 5.57 -0.11 12.89
C ASP A 338 5.33 1.17 12.09
N LEU A 339 6.28 2.10 12.19
CA LEU A 339 6.38 3.30 11.38
C LEU A 339 7.32 3.07 10.21
N TYR A 340 6.92 3.53 9.04
CA TYR A 340 7.71 3.53 7.82
C TYR A 340 7.98 4.99 7.48
N ILE A 341 9.25 5.38 7.57
CA ILE A 341 9.66 6.77 7.39
C ILE A 341 10.50 6.87 6.14
N CYS A 342 10.07 7.72 5.21
CA CYS A 342 10.82 8.05 4.02
C CYS A 342 11.67 9.30 4.26
N SER A 343 12.88 9.28 3.72
CA SER A 343 13.77 10.42 3.58
C SER A 343 14.00 10.72 2.09
N GLY A 344 14.90 11.65 1.76
CA GLY A 344 15.26 11.89 0.36
C GLY A 344 15.96 10.70 -0.32
N THR A 345 16.61 9.84 0.46
CA THR A 345 17.49 8.78 -0.06
C THR A 345 17.22 7.39 0.53
N ALA A 346 16.39 7.27 1.57
CA ALA A 346 16.21 6.00 2.27
C ALA A 346 14.81 5.82 2.86
N LEU A 347 14.41 4.55 3.02
CA LEU A 347 13.19 4.12 3.69
C LEU A 347 13.54 3.34 4.96
N TYR A 348 13.07 3.82 6.09
CA TYR A 348 13.34 3.28 7.41
C TYR A 348 12.10 2.61 7.97
N LYS A 349 12.28 1.49 8.65
CA LYS A 349 11.27 0.87 9.50
C LYS A 349 11.63 1.10 10.96
N LEU A 350 10.74 1.74 11.72
CA LEU A 350 10.92 2.03 13.14
C LEU A 350 9.75 1.48 13.94
N THR A 351 9.99 1.16 15.21
CA THR A 351 8.89 0.93 16.15
C THR A 351 8.17 2.25 16.46
N LEU A 352 6.96 2.18 17.03
CA LEU A 352 6.26 3.36 17.57
C LEU A 352 7.01 4.07 18.73
N SER A 353 8.04 3.46 19.31
CA SER A 353 8.93 4.11 20.28
C SER A 353 10.13 4.80 19.64
N GLY A 354 10.30 4.69 18.33
CA GLY A 354 11.41 5.28 17.58
C GLY A 354 12.66 4.42 17.52
N LYS A 355 12.60 3.16 17.95
CA LYS A 355 13.71 2.23 17.74
C LYS A 355 13.77 1.86 16.27
N LEU A 356 14.91 2.10 15.63
CA LEU A 356 15.16 1.62 14.28
C LEU A 356 15.13 0.09 14.27
N VAL A 357 14.26 -0.48 13.44
CA VAL A 357 14.17 -1.92 13.19
C VAL A 357 15.11 -2.30 12.06
N CYS A 358 14.96 -1.65 10.90
CA CYS A 358 15.84 -1.83 9.75
C CYS A 358 15.73 -0.66 8.77
N ARG A 359 16.71 -0.57 7.85
CA ARG A 359 16.63 0.24 6.64
C ARG A 359 16.15 -0.69 5.52
N LEU A 360 14.98 -0.41 4.97
CA LEU A 360 14.39 -1.22 3.91
C LEU A 360 15.00 -0.88 2.55
N TYR A 361 15.40 0.38 2.38
CA TYR A 361 16.02 0.88 1.17
C TYR A 361 16.94 2.05 1.52
N GLU A 362 18.05 2.16 0.80
CA GLU A 362 18.97 3.29 0.87
C GLU A 362 19.62 3.44 -0.50
N ASP A 363 19.47 4.62 -1.10
CA ASP A 363 20.10 5.01 -2.33
C ASP A 363 21.51 5.52 -2.04
N SER A 364 22.49 4.65 -2.22
CA SER A 364 23.91 4.97 -2.07
C SER A 364 24.49 5.71 -3.27
N SER A 365 23.70 6.01 -4.32
CA SER A 365 24.22 6.73 -5.49
C SER A 365 24.51 8.21 -5.21
N ALA A 366 23.87 8.78 -4.18
CA ALA A 366 24.10 10.15 -3.74
C ALA A 366 25.50 10.38 -3.14
N ASP A 367 26.16 9.34 -2.62
CA ASP A 367 27.51 9.45 -2.05
C ASP A 367 28.61 9.56 -3.13
N LEU A 368 28.28 9.32 -4.41
CA LEU A 368 29.23 9.38 -5.51
C LEU A 368 29.40 10.79 -6.10
N THR A 369 28.52 11.73 -5.76
CA THR A 369 28.71 13.15 -6.05
C THR A 369 29.37 13.80 -4.85
N GLY A 370 30.70 13.76 -4.78
CA GLY A 370 31.51 14.33 -3.69
C GLY A 370 31.45 15.85 -3.54
N GLU A 371 30.29 16.46 -3.73
CA GLU A 371 30.03 17.88 -3.55
C GLU A 371 29.04 18.03 -2.41
N HIS A 372 29.53 18.04 -1.16
CA HIS A 372 29.01 18.82 -0.04
C HIS A 372 29.81 18.49 1.23
N GLN A 373 31.07 18.92 1.24
CA GLN A 373 31.72 19.37 2.48
C GLN A 373 31.93 20.87 2.33
N HIS A 374 31.11 21.67 3.03
CA HIS A 374 31.49 22.86 3.79
C HIS A 374 30.31 23.44 4.55
#